data_AF-A0A4Q4ZV40-F1
#
_entry.id   AF-A0A4Q4ZV40-F1
#
_cell.length_a   1.000
_cell.length_b   1.000
_cell.length_c   1.000
_cell.angle_alpha   90.00
_cell.angle_beta   90.00
_cell.angle_gamma   90.00
#
_symmetry.space_group_name_H-M   'P 1'
#
loop_
_entity.id
_entity.type
_entity.pdbx_description
1 polymer ?
#
loop_
_entity_poly.entity_id
_entity_poly.type
_entity_poly.pdbx_seq_one_letter_code
_entity_poly.pdbx_strand_id
1 'polypeptide(L)'
;MAATHGRFGTNTGTNESIRLESWHDEYTCDEYDSFLVDPLNFRSEAQIAREAAEAADRAMDDLRRQIEDAERQFGYEILASRQRAEALRLAELARIERERKEALERARREEARRQAEERRKLEARKKAEEDATRAAFTNRAFRNPVKPCPKCKRPIEKRGGCNHMYCPLCKTSFDWGSLF
;
A
#
# COMPACT_ATOMS: atom_id res chain seq x y z
N MET A 1 -54.84 -85.05 26.27
CA MET A 1 -54.58 -86.08 25.24
C MET A 1 -53.07 -86.23 25.14
N ALA A 2 -52.40 -87.03 25.96
CA ALA A 2 -52.42 -88.49 26.04
C ALA A 2 -52.23 -89.15 24.66
N ALA A 3 -50.98 -89.54 24.37
CA ALA A 3 -50.67 -90.70 23.55
C ALA A 3 -49.31 -91.24 23.97
N THR A 4 -49.36 -92.37 24.68
CA THR A 4 -48.24 -93.22 25.06
C THR A 4 -47.93 -94.24 23.95
N HIS A 5 -46.66 -94.63 23.88
CA HIS A 5 -46.11 -95.98 23.64
C HIS A 5 -45.13 -96.12 22.48
N GLY A 6 -44.01 -96.79 22.78
CA GLY A 6 -43.10 -97.38 21.80
C GLY A 6 -41.67 -97.55 22.31
N ARG A 7 -41.43 -98.56 23.14
CA ARG A 7 -40.12 -98.99 23.66
C ARG A 7 -39.42 -99.89 22.64
N PHE A 8 -38.10 -99.80 22.53
CA PHE A 8 -37.07 -100.86 22.34
C PHE A 8 -35.99 -100.47 21.33
N GLY A 9 -34.73 -100.68 21.74
CA GLY A 9 -33.57 -100.62 20.85
C GLY A 9 -32.34 -100.05 21.52
N THR A 10 -31.77 -100.82 22.45
CA THR A 10 -30.38 -100.63 22.91
C THR A 10 -29.44 -100.68 21.71
N ASN A 11 -28.65 -99.65 21.48
CA ASN A 11 -27.28 -99.91 21.05
C ASN A 11 -26.33 -98.84 21.59
N THR A 12 -25.50 -99.33 22.50
CA THR A 12 -24.26 -98.73 22.99
C THR A 12 -23.36 -98.40 21.80
N GLY A 13 -23.34 -97.13 21.45
CA GLY A 13 -22.32 -96.54 20.59
C GLY A 13 -21.91 -95.25 21.26
N THR A 14 -21.14 -95.35 22.34
CA THR A 14 -20.27 -94.27 22.77
C THR A 14 -19.41 -93.93 21.58
N ASN A 15 -19.85 -92.97 20.76
CA ASN A 15 -18.98 -92.29 19.82
C ASN A 15 -18.11 -91.38 20.67
N GLU A 16 -17.21 -92.06 21.39
CA GLU A 16 -16.04 -91.54 22.04
C GLU A 16 -15.36 -90.75 20.94
N SER A 17 -15.65 -89.46 20.93
CA SER A 17 -14.89 -88.50 20.16
C SER A 17 -13.51 -88.63 20.78
N ILE A 18 -12.66 -89.48 20.18
CA ILE A 18 -11.25 -89.55 20.49
C ILE A 18 -10.79 -88.12 20.33
N ARG A 19 -10.70 -87.39 21.45
CA ARG A 19 -9.85 -86.22 21.52
C ARG A 19 -8.50 -86.80 21.22
N LEU A 20 -8.07 -86.67 19.97
CA LEU A 20 -6.68 -86.77 19.59
C LEU A 20 -5.97 -85.83 20.56
N GLU A 21 -5.40 -86.40 21.62
CA GLU A 21 -4.53 -85.68 22.52
C GLU A 21 -3.42 -85.12 21.65
N SER A 22 -3.42 -83.80 21.50
CA SER A 22 -2.41 -83.08 20.75
C SER A 22 -1.06 -83.43 21.34
N TRP A 23 -0.19 -84.08 20.55
CA TRP A 23 1.15 -84.49 20.99
C TRP A 23 2.08 -83.29 21.25
N HIS A 24 1.66 -82.10 20.80
CA HIS A 24 2.24 -80.81 21.15
C HIS A 24 1.21 -80.00 21.96
N ASP A 25 1.54 -79.64 23.20
CA ASP A 25 0.65 -78.87 24.09
C ASP A 25 0.75 -77.35 23.87
N GLU A 26 1.82 -76.88 23.21
CA GLU A 26 2.16 -75.45 23.14
C GLU A 26 1.73 -74.76 21.83
N TYR A 27 1.32 -75.55 20.83
CA TYR A 27 0.96 -75.07 19.49
C TYR A 27 -0.32 -75.74 19.01
N THR A 28 -1.06 -75.07 18.11
CA THR A 28 -2.10 -75.77 17.35
C THR A 28 -1.47 -76.75 16.36
N CYS A 29 -2.22 -77.76 15.89
CA CYS A 29 -1.68 -78.77 14.95
C CYS A 29 -1.11 -78.12 13.68
N ASP A 30 -1.79 -77.09 13.18
CA ASP A 30 -1.39 -76.35 11.98
C ASP A 30 -0.12 -75.50 12.22
N GLU A 31 0.04 -74.93 13.42
CA GLU A 31 1.26 -74.23 13.83
C GLU A 31 2.44 -75.20 13.98
N TYR A 32 2.23 -76.37 14.58
CA TYR A 32 3.29 -77.37 14.74
C TYR A 32 3.75 -77.95 13.39
N ASP A 33 2.82 -78.24 12.47
CA ASP A 33 3.15 -78.68 11.12
C ASP A 33 3.95 -77.63 10.35
N SER A 34 3.60 -76.35 10.50
CA SER A 34 4.34 -75.24 9.90
C SER A 34 5.77 -75.11 10.48
N PHE A 35 5.94 -75.38 11.78
CA PHE A 35 7.26 -75.41 12.42
C PHE A 35 8.14 -76.54 11.88
N LEU A 36 7.58 -77.72 11.61
CA LEU A 36 8.33 -78.85 11.06
C LEU A 36 8.81 -78.59 9.61
N VAL A 37 8.07 -77.79 8.83
CA VAL A 37 8.43 -77.45 7.46
C VAL A 37 9.58 -76.43 7.40
N ASP A 38 9.58 -75.42 8.27
CA ASP A 38 10.65 -74.42 8.35
C ASP A 38 10.89 -73.94 9.79
N PRO A 39 11.72 -74.66 10.56
CA PRO A 39 11.98 -74.33 11.96
C PRO A 39 12.72 -73.00 12.15
N LEU A 40 13.45 -72.52 11.13
CA LEU A 40 14.27 -71.32 11.24
C LEU A 40 13.47 -70.03 11.01
N ASN A 41 12.37 -70.12 10.26
CA ASN A 41 11.51 -68.98 9.94
C ASN A 41 10.09 -69.11 10.50
N PHE A 42 9.84 -70.10 11.36
CA PHE A 42 8.54 -70.29 11.99
C PHE A 42 8.15 -69.10 12.87
N ARG A 43 6.90 -68.67 12.75
CA ARG A 43 6.29 -67.62 13.56
C ARG A 43 4.93 -68.12 14.01
N SER A 44 4.69 -68.11 15.32
CA SER A 44 3.37 -68.44 15.84
C SER A 44 2.34 -67.38 15.43
N GLU A 45 1.07 -67.76 15.40
CA GLU A 45 -0.02 -66.82 15.12
C GLU A 45 -0.03 -65.67 16.12
N ALA A 46 0.27 -65.97 17.39
CA ALA A 46 0.40 -64.97 18.44
C ALA A 46 1.54 -63.97 18.17
N GLN A 47 2.67 -64.41 17.60
CA GLN A 47 3.77 -63.53 17.23
C GLN A 47 3.40 -62.63 16.05
N ILE A 48 2.78 -63.19 15.02
CA ILE A 48 2.31 -62.44 13.84
C ILE A 48 1.27 -61.38 14.26
N ALA A 49 0.32 -61.75 15.12
CA ALA A 49 -0.71 -60.84 15.61
C ALA A 49 -0.12 -59.67 16.43
N ARG A 50 0.86 -59.94 17.29
CA ARG A 50 1.57 -58.88 18.05
C ARG A 50 2.30 -57.92 17.14
N GLU A 51 3.04 -58.43 16.18
CA GLU A 51 3.77 -57.59 15.24
C GLU A 51 2.86 -56.77 14.34
N ALA A 52 1.72 -57.35 13.93
CA ALA A 52 0.69 -56.63 13.18
C ALA A 52 0.07 -55.50 14.02
N ALA A 53 -0.20 -55.74 15.31
CA ALA A 53 -0.67 -54.72 16.23
C ALA A 53 0.36 -53.60 16.42
N GLU A 54 1.63 -53.95 16.68
CA GLU A 54 2.73 -52.98 16.79
C GLU A 54 2.97 -52.20 15.49
N ALA A 55 2.75 -52.82 14.33
CA ALA A 55 2.81 -52.13 13.04
C ALA A 55 1.65 -51.14 12.87
N ALA A 56 0.44 -51.51 13.29
CA ALA A 56 -0.73 -50.64 13.28
C ALA A 56 -0.55 -49.44 14.22
N ASP A 57 -0.04 -49.66 15.44
CA ASP A 57 0.25 -48.59 16.41
C ASP A 57 1.28 -47.59 15.85
N ARG A 58 2.37 -48.09 15.25
CA ARG A 58 3.37 -47.25 14.58
C ARG A 58 2.75 -46.42 13.44
N ALA A 59 1.90 -47.02 12.61
CA ALA A 59 1.24 -46.32 11.53
C ALA A 59 0.31 -45.20 12.04
N MET A 60 -0.40 -45.44 13.15
CA MET A 60 -1.24 -44.44 13.79
C MET A 60 -0.44 -43.28 14.40
N ASP A 61 0.68 -43.58 15.05
CA ASP A 61 1.59 -42.57 15.60
C ASP A 61 2.20 -41.70 14.49
N ASP A 62 2.62 -42.30 13.38
CA ASP A 62 3.15 -41.57 12.23
C ASP A 62 2.08 -40.69 11.58
N LEU A 63 0.85 -41.16 11.46
CA LEU A 63 -0.27 -40.34 10.96
C LEU A 63 -0.53 -39.16 11.90
N ARG A 64 -0.51 -39.38 13.21
CA ARG A 64 -0.69 -38.31 14.20
C ARG A 64 0.39 -37.24 14.07
N ARG A 65 1.66 -37.64 13.92
CA ARG A 65 2.77 -36.68 13.68
C ARG A 65 2.54 -35.88 12.40
N GLN A 66 2.11 -36.51 11.32
CA GLN A 66 1.80 -35.82 10.07
C GLN A 66 0.67 -34.79 10.23
N ILE A 67 -0.38 -35.13 10.99
CA ILE A 67 -1.47 -34.19 11.29
C ILE A 67 -0.93 -33.00 12.09
N GLU A 68 -0.19 -33.24 13.17
CA GLU A 68 0.38 -32.18 14.01
C GLU A 68 1.35 -31.29 13.20
N ASP A 69 2.14 -31.87 12.30
CA ASP A 69 3.06 -31.14 11.42
C ASP A 69 2.31 -30.26 10.42
N ALA A 70 1.25 -30.80 9.80
CA ALA A 70 0.39 -30.07 8.89
C ALA A 70 -0.33 -28.92 9.59
N GLU A 71 -0.84 -29.12 10.81
CA GLU A 71 -1.46 -28.07 11.62
C GLU A 71 -0.47 -26.94 11.93
N ARG A 72 0.77 -27.27 12.31
CA ARG A 72 1.82 -26.27 12.53
C ARG A 72 2.13 -25.48 11.26
N GLN A 73 2.28 -26.16 10.13
CA GLN A 73 2.52 -25.52 8.84
C GLN A 73 1.39 -24.56 8.47
N PHE A 74 0.14 -25.02 8.60
CA PHE A 74 -1.04 -24.20 8.34
C PHE A 74 -1.10 -22.96 9.26
N GLY A 75 -0.76 -23.12 10.55
CA GLY A 75 -0.63 -22.01 11.49
C GLY A 75 0.39 -20.95 11.03
N TYR A 76 1.57 -21.38 10.57
CA TYR A 76 2.58 -20.48 10.00
C TYR A 76 2.07 -19.77 8.74
N GLU A 77 1.37 -20.48 7.86
CA GLU A 77 0.80 -19.90 6.63
C GLU A 77 -0.24 -18.83 6.92
N ILE A 78 -1.13 -19.04 7.89
CA ILE A 78 -2.12 -18.04 8.33
C ILE A 78 -1.40 -16.79 8.85
N LEU A 79 -0.42 -16.95 9.73
CA LEU A 79 0.34 -15.83 10.29
C LEU A 79 1.08 -15.06 9.19
N ALA A 80 1.75 -15.75 8.29
CA ALA A 80 2.45 -15.13 7.16
C ALA A 80 1.48 -14.43 6.21
N SER A 81 0.30 -15.01 5.95
CA SER A 81 -0.76 -14.39 5.14
C SER A 81 -1.25 -13.08 5.76
N ARG A 82 -1.49 -13.09 7.08
CA ARG A 82 -1.88 -11.88 7.82
C ARG A 82 -0.80 -10.80 7.76
N GLN A 83 0.47 -11.16 8.00
CA GLN A 83 1.60 -10.23 7.91
C GLN A 83 1.72 -9.62 6.51
N ARG A 84 1.57 -10.42 5.45
CA ARG A 84 1.54 -9.91 4.06
C ARG A 84 0.41 -8.93 3.83
N ALA A 85 -0.80 -9.26 4.30
CA ALA A 85 -1.96 -8.37 4.17
C ALA A 85 -1.75 -7.03 4.92
N GLU A 86 -1.18 -7.07 6.12
CA GLU A 86 -0.84 -5.88 6.89
C GLU A 86 0.26 -5.05 6.21
N ALA A 87 1.31 -5.70 5.69
CA ALA A 87 2.37 -5.02 4.93
C ALA A 87 1.83 -4.30 3.68
N LEU A 88 0.91 -4.93 2.94
CA LEU A 88 0.25 -4.31 1.80
C LEU A 88 -0.59 -3.09 2.21
N ARG A 89 -1.35 -3.17 3.32
CA ARG A 89 -2.13 -2.05 3.85
C ARG A 89 -1.22 -0.87 4.25
N LEU A 90 -0.11 -1.14 4.91
CA LEU A 90 0.86 -0.11 5.29
C LEU A 90 1.53 0.52 4.07
N ALA A 91 1.91 -0.29 3.07
CA ALA A 91 2.48 0.21 1.83
C ALA A 91 1.49 1.12 1.06
N GLU A 92 0.20 0.75 1.06
CA GLU A 92 -0.87 1.54 0.45
C GLU A 92 -1.06 2.88 1.17
N LEU A 93 -1.13 2.89 2.50
CA LEU A 93 -1.23 4.13 3.28
C LEU A 93 -0.03 5.05 3.04
N ALA A 94 1.18 4.48 2.97
CA ALA A 94 2.39 5.24 2.67
C ALA A 94 2.36 5.83 1.25
N ARG A 95 1.77 5.13 0.27
CA ARG A 95 1.55 5.66 -1.08
C ARG A 95 0.59 6.85 -1.06
N ILE A 96 -0.58 6.68 -0.43
CA ILE A 96 -1.59 7.75 -0.31
C ILE A 96 -1.00 8.97 0.39
N GLU A 97 -0.21 8.78 1.45
CA GLU A 97 0.43 9.88 2.16
C GLU A 97 1.43 10.63 1.28
N ARG A 98 2.27 9.92 0.50
CA ARG A 98 3.18 10.54 -0.46
C ARG A 98 2.43 11.34 -1.52
N GLU A 99 1.40 10.76 -2.12
CA GLU A 99 0.56 11.45 -3.11
C GLU A 99 -0.10 12.71 -2.53
N ARG A 100 -0.58 12.67 -1.29
CA ARG A 100 -1.13 13.83 -0.59
C ARG A 100 -0.07 14.92 -0.37
N LYS A 101 1.14 14.55 0.06
CA LYS A 101 2.25 15.49 0.24
C LYS A 101 2.65 16.14 -1.08
N GLU A 102 2.80 15.35 -2.14
CA GLU A 102 3.12 15.86 -3.48
C GLU A 102 2.01 16.73 -4.06
N ALA A 103 0.74 16.38 -3.85
CA ALA A 103 -0.39 17.22 -4.26
C ALA A 103 -0.41 18.56 -3.52
N LEU A 104 -0.18 18.56 -2.21
CA LEU A 104 -0.10 19.78 -1.40
C LEU A 104 1.08 20.66 -1.84
N GLU A 105 2.25 20.05 -2.10
CA GLU A 105 3.41 20.79 -2.58
C GLU A 105 3.17 21.40 -3.96
N ARG A 106 2.56 20.64 -4.89
CA ARG A 106 2.16 21.15 -6.21
C ARG A 106 1.17 22.31 -6.08
N ALA A 107 0.15 22.19 -5.23
CA ALA A 107 -0.81 23.26 -4.99
C ALA A 107 -0.13 24.52 -4.44
N ARG A 108 0.78 24.38 -3.48
CA ARG A 108 1.56 25.51 -2.92
C ARG A 108 2.42 26.18 -3.99
N ARG A 109 3.10 25.41 -4.85
CA ARG A 109 3.91 25.95 -5.96
C ARG A 109 3.04 26.68 -6.98
N GLU A 110 1.88 26.12 -7.31
CA GLU A 110 0.93 26.75 -8.24
C GLU A 110 0.37 28.06 -7.66
N GLU A 111 -0.04 28.06 -6.39
CA GLU A 111 -0.53 29.26 -5.72
C GLU A 111 0.55 30.35 -5.65
N ALA A 112 1.79 29.99 -5.31
CA ALA A 112 2.93 30.92 -5.33
C ALA A 112 3.16 31.52 -6.73
N ARG A 113 3.02 30.73 -7.81
CA ARG A 113 3.09 31.23 -9.19
C ARG A 113 1.95 32.21 -9.50
N ARG A 114 0.71 31.87 -9.11
CA ARG A 114 -0.45 32.76 -9.30
C ARG A 114 -0.27 34.08 -8.55
N GLN A 115 0.15 34.02 -7.29
CA GLN A 115 0.43 35.21 -6.47
C GLN A 115 1.56 36.06 -7.07
N ALA A 116 2.64 35.44 -7.56
CA ALA A 116 3.74 36.16 -8.21
C ALA A 116 3.29 36.84 -9.51
N GLU A 117 2.48 36.17 -10.31
CA GLU A 117 1.93 36.75 -11.54
C GLU A 117 0.99 37.93 -11.24
N GLU A 118 0.09 37.79 -10.27
CA GLU A 118 -0.81 38.86 -9.84
C GLU A 118 -0.04 40.06 -9.27
N ARG A 119 0.98 39.81 -8.43
CA ARG A 119 1.88 40.87 -7.95
C ARG A 119 2.58 41.60 -9.10
N ARG A 120 3.10 40.86 -10.08
CA ARG A 120 3.75 41.44 -11.27
C ARG A 120 2.78 42.28 -12.10
N LYS A 121 1.54 41.81 -12.30
CA LYS A 121 0.49 42.57 -13.00
C LYS A 121 0.15 43.87 -12.25
N LEU A 122 0.00 43.79 -10.93
CA LEU A 122 -0.29 44.95 -10.09
C LEU A 122 0.86 45.97 -10.12
N GLU A 123 2.10 45.51 -9.99
CA GLU A 123 3.30 46.34 -10.09
C GLU A 123 3.41 47.00 -11.48
N ALA A 124 3.15 46.26 -12.56
CA ALA A 124 3.13 46.81 -13.91
C ALA A 124 2.03 47.87 -14.11
N ARG A 125 0.83 47.65 -13.54
CA ARG A 125 -0.27 48.64 -13.58
C ARG A 125 0.12 49.91 -12.84
N LYS A 126 0.66 49.79 -11.62
CA LYS A 126 1.13 50.94 -10.82
C LYS A 126 2.22 51.71 -11.57
N LYS A 127 3.20 51.01 -12.14
CA LYS A 127 4.26 51.64 -12.93
C LYS A 127 3.71 52.38 -14.15
N ALA A 128 2.76 51.79 -14.89
CA ALA A 128 2.14 52.44 -16.04
C ALA A 128 1.35 53.70 -15.63
N GLU A 129 0.66 53.68 -14.48
CA GLU A 129 -0.05 54.84 -13.93
C GLU A 129 0.92 55.95 -13.49
N GLU A 130 2.02 55.60 -12.83
CA GLU A 130 3.10 56.54 -12.48
C GLU A 130 3.74 57.14 -13.75
N ASP A 131 4.04 56.32 -14.75
CA ASP A 131 4.59 56.77 -16.03
C ASP A 131 3.61 57.68 -16.77
N ALA A 132 2.31 57.39 -16.77
CA ALA A 132 1.27 58.25 -17.35
C ALA A 132 1.17 59.60 -16.62
N THR A 133 1.22 59.58 -15.29
CA THR A 133 1.20 60.80 -14.47
C THR A 133 2.45 61.65 -14.72
N ARG A 134 3.62 61.02 -14.78
CA ARG A 134 4.89 61.68 -15.10
C ARG A 134 4.89 62.23 -16.53
N ALA A 135 4.37 61.49 -17.50
CA ALA A 135 4.20 61.96 -18.88
C ALA A 135 3.23 63.15 -18.96
N ALA A 136 2.10 63.10 -18.24
CA ALA A 136 1.17 64.22 -18.16
C ALA A 136 1.80 65.47 -17.51
N PHE A 137 2.59 65.29 -16.45
CA PHE A 137 3.33 66.37 -15.81
C PHE A 137 4.37 66.98 -16.75
N THR A 138 5.23 66.17 -17.38
CA THR A 138 6.25 66.64 -18.33
C THR A 138 5.63 67.34 -19.54
N ASN A 139 4.57 66.77 -20.13
CA ASN A 139 3.83 67.37 -21.25
C ASN A 139 3.08 68.65 -20.89
N ARG A 140 2.82 68.92 -19.60
CA ARG A 140 2.15 70.14 -19.13
C ARG A 140 3.12 71.20 -18.63
N ALA A 141 4.17 70.80 -17.91
CA ALA A 141 5.10 71.70 -17.23
C ALA A 141 6.01 72.50 -18.18
N PHE A 142 6.16 72.06 -19.44
CA PHE A 142 7.06 72.72 -20.41
C PHE A 142 6.36 73.26 -21.66
N ARG A 143 5.03 73.38 -21.69
CA ARG A 143 4.33 73.88 -22.90
C ARG A 143 4.74 75.29 -23.29
N ASN A 144 5.09 76.11 -22.30
CA ASN A 144 5.53 77.47 -22.53
C ASN A 144 6.94 77.64 -21.94
N PRO A 145 7.96 77.88 -22.78
CA PRO A 145 9.28 78.22 -22.27
C PRO A 145 9.18 79.50 -21.44
N VAL A 146 9.93 79.54 -20.33
CA VAL A 146 10.03 80.70 -19.44
C VAL A 146 11.43 81.28 -19.59
N LYS A 147 11.55 82.54 -20.00
CA LYS A 147 12.83 83.28 -20.11
C LYS A 147 12.78 84.53 -19.22
N PRO A 148 13.91 84.97 -18.61
CA PRO A 148 13.94 86.18 -17.80
C PRO A 148 13.91 87.44 -18.67
N CYS A 149 13.25 88.50 -18.19
CA CYS A 149 13.28 89.82 -18.85
C CYS A 149 14.72 90.37 -18.92
N PRO A 150 15.18 90.94 -20.06
CA PRO A 150 16.54 91.47 -20.18
C PRO A 150 16.86 92.57 -19.17
N LYS A 151 15.87 93.41 -18.82
CA LYS A 151 16.01 94.58 -17.93
C LYS A 151 15.82 94.24 -16.46
N CYS A 152 14.68 93.65 -16.07
CA CYS A 152 14.34 93.41 -14.66
C CYS A 152 14.47 91.95 -14.20
N LYS A 153 14.93 91.04 -15.08
CA LYS A 153 15.18 89.61 -14.80
C LYS A 153 13.99 88.78 -14.31
N ARG A 154 12.78 89.35 -14.26
CA ARG A 154 11.55 88.62 -13.91
C ARG A 154 11.28 87.49 -14.93
N PRO A 155 10.88 86.27 -14.50
CA PRO A 155 10.49 85.19 -15.41
C PRO A 155 9.23 85.58 -16.20
N ILE A 156 9.28 85.42 -17.52
CA ILE A 156 8.17 85.67 -18.44
C ILE A 156 7.89 84.35 -19.18
N GLU A 157 6.63 83.91 -19.14
CA GLU A 157 6.14 82.73 -19.86
C GLU A 157 5.69 83.13 -21.28
N LYS A 158 6.14 82.41 -22.32
CA LYS A 158 5.67 82.65 -23.70
C LYS A 158 4.27 82.06 -23.89
N ARG A 159 3.23 82.91 -24.03
CA ARG A 159 1.82 82.49 -24.14
C ARG A 159 1.25 82.48 -25.57
N GLY A 160 2.09 82.32 -26.61
CA GLY A 160 1.65 82.34 -28.01
C GLY A 160 2.78 82.17 -29.02
N GLY A 161 2.47 82.38 -30.32
CA GLY A 161 3.41 82.18 -31.43
C GLY A 161 4.41 83.31 -31.67
N CYS A 162 4.06 84.57 -31.36
CA CYS A 162 4.87 85.76 -31.65
C CYS A 162 6.18 85.80 -30.83
N ASN A 163 7.26 86.28 -31.46
CA ASN A 163 8.56 86.48 -30.79
C ASN A 163 8.69 87.87 -30.16
N HIS A 164 7.89 88.86 -30.58
CA HIS A 164 7.88 90.17 -29.93
C HIS A 164 7.11 90.09 -28.60
N MET A 165 7.85 90.09 -27.50
CA MET A 165 7.37 89.94 -26.13
C MET A 165 7.41 91.26 -25.38
N TYR A 166 6.57 91.39 -24.36
CA TYR A 166 6.44 92.59 -23.55
C TYR A 166 6.47 92.27 -22.06
N CYS A 167 7.31 92.98 -21.29
CA CYS A 167 7.36 92.83 -19.84
C CYS A 167 6.31 93.73 -19.16
N PRO A 168 5.31 93.19 -18.43
CA PRO A 168 4.28 94.00 -17.79
C PRO A 168 4.79 94.88 -16.64
N LEU A 169 5.94 94.55 -16.04
CA LEU A 169 6.51 95.29 -14.91
C LEU A 169 7.39 96.47 -15.36
N CYS A 170 8.43 96.19 -16.16
CA CYS A 170 9.37 97.22 -16.60
C CYS A 170 9.01 97.84 -17.95
N LYS A 171 7.89 97.41 -18.55
CA LYS A 171 7.32 97.89 -19.82
C LYS A 171 8.27 97.83 -21.02
N THR A 172 9.29 97.00 -20.93
CA THR A 172 10.29 96.82 -22.00
C THR A 172 9.78 95.76 -22.97
N SER A 173 9.76 96.09 -24.27
CA SER A 173 9.57 95.11 -25.34
C SER A 173 10.89 94.49 -25.74
N PHE A 174 10.88 93.22 -26.15
CA PHE A 174 12.07 92.48 -26.56
C PHE A 174 11.68 91.31 -27.46
N ASP A 175 12.62 90.84 -28.27
CA ASP A 175 12.45 89.62 -29.07
C ASP A 175 12.84 88.37 -28.25
N TRP A 176 12.00 87.35 -28.27
CA TRP A 176 12.18 86.09 -27.55
C TRP A 176 13.31 85.22 -28.11
N GLY A 177 13.55 85.27 -29.43
CA GLY A 177 14.57 84.48 -30.13
C GLY A 177 15.98 85.07 -29.98
N SER A 178 16.10 86.38 -29.76
CA SER A 178 17.39 87.05 -29.56
C SER A 178 17.89 86.99 -28.10
N LEU A 179 17.10 86.44 -27.18
CA LEU A 179 17.49 86.20 -25.80
C LEU A 179 17.97 84.74 -25.66
N PHE A 180 19.28 84.47 -25.74
CA PHE A 180 19.94 83.16 -25.53
C PHE A 180 19.22 81.89 -26.03
#